data_AF-B9SIX1-F1
#
_entry.id   AF-B9SIX1-F1
#
_cell.length_a   1.000
_cell.length_b   1.000
_cell.length_c   1.000
_cell.angle_alpha   90.00
_cell.angle_beta   90.00
_cell.angle_gamma   90.00
#
_symmetry.space_group_name_H-M   'P 1'
#
loop_
_entity.id
_entity.type
_entity.pdbx_description
1 polymer ?
#
loop_
_entity_poly.entity_id
_entity_poly.type
_entity_poly.pdbx_seq_one_letter_code
_entity_poly.pdbx_strand_id
1 'polypeptide(L)'
;MAEDKQQHLIKLYQSLFEEKLPFTDLFLRLRSDNSTKHGLYLFYLILKRSVSPREHHDHDRGIQKLGFQLWTDSQIQSVTSLGLAVVSACRSLSVEQVEPIVVAVVQQLLEFAVCI
;
A
#
# COMPACT_ATOMS: atom_id res chain seq x y z
N MET A 1 -3.31 18.34 -8.28
CA MET A 1 -4.09 17.44 -7.40
C MET A 1 -3.94 15.94 -7.71
N ALA A 2 -4.00 15.49 -8.96
CA ALA A 2 -3.66 14.09 -9.31
C ALA A 2 -2.13 13.88 -9.38
N GLU A 3 -1.41 14.86 -9.93
CA GLU A 3 0.06 14.85 -10.03
C GLU A 3 0.74 14.75 -8.65
N ASP A 4 0.21 15.43 -7.64
CA ASP A 4 0.74 15.40 -6.27
C ASP A 4 0.67 13.99 -5.66
N LYS A 5 -0.42 13.26 -5.91
CA LYS A 5 -0.60 11.88 -5.41
C LYS A 5 0.41 10.93 -6.05
N GLN A 6 0.61 11.06 -7.35
CA GLN A 6 1.56 10.24 -8.08
C GLN A 6 2.99 10.51 -7.60
N GLN A 7 3.34 11.77 -7.32
CA GLN A 7 4.64 12.13 -6.78
C GLN A 7 4.93 11.48 -5.42
N HIS A 8 3.94 11.40 -4.53
CA HIS A 8 4.10 10.74 -3.23
C HIS A 8 4.29 9.22 -3.35
N LEU A 9 3.61 8.56 -4.29
CA LEU A 9 3.82 7.14 -4.58
C LEU A 9 5.20 6.88 -5.18
N ILE A 10 5.67 7.75 -6.08
CA ILE A 10 7.02 7.67 -6.64
C ILE A 10 8.06 7.78 -5.53
N LYS A 11 7.92 8.75 -4.62
CA LYS A 11 8.85 8.90 -3.50
C LYS A 11 8.86 7.70 -2.57
N LEU A 12 7.70 7.10 -2.32
CA LEU A 12 7.60 5.85 -1.55
C LEU A 12 8.38 4.73 -2.25
N TYR A 13 8.18 4.56 -3.57
CA TYR A 13 8.89 3.56 -4.37
C TYR A 13 10.40 3.78 -4.31
N GLN A 14 10.88 5.00 -4.53
CA GLN A 14 12.30 5.32 -4.48
C GLN A 14 12.91 5.01 -3.11
N SER A 15 12.20 5.34 -2.03
CA SER A 15 12.65 5.07 -0.66
C SER A 15 12.72 3.56 -0.34
N LEU A 16 11.88 2.74 -0.98
CA LEU A 16 11.82 1.30 -0.76
C LEU A 16 12.79 0.50 -1.64
N PHE A 17 13.08 0.97 -2.86
CA PHE A 17 13.78 0.19 -3.88
C PHE A 17 15.08 0.81 -4.39
N GLU A 18 15.19 2.15 -4.45
CA GLU A 18 16.34 2.83 -5.05
C GLU A 18 17.34 3.28 -4.00
N GLU A 19 16.86 3.79 -2.89
CA GLU A 19 17.70 4.15 -1.77
C GLU A 19 18.18 2.88 -1.09
N LYS A 20 19.48 2.56 -1.21
CA LYS A 20 20.15 1.46 -0.48
C LYS A 20 20.26 1.75 1.02
N LEU A 21 19.23 2.35 1.60
CA LEU A 21 19.15 2.64 3.00
C LEU A 21 18.83 1.34 3.75
N PRO A 22 19.48 1.09 4.90
CA PRO A 22 18.99 0.13 5.86
C PRO A 22 17.51 0.37 6.12
N PHE A 23 16.70 -0.69 6.20
CA PHE A 23 15.27 -0.54 6.48
C PHE A 23 14.99 0.27 7.75
N THR A 24 15.86 0.20 8.75
CA THR A 24 15.79 1.05 9.96
C THR A 24 15.73 2.55 9.64
N ASP A 25 16.45 3.00 8.62
CA ASP A 25 16.48 4.40 8.18
C ASP A 25 15.19 4.79 7.45
N LEU A 26 14.51 3.83 6.80
CA LEU A 26 13.18 4.06 6.22
C LEU A 26 12.16 4.43 7.32
N PHE A 27 12.19 3.77 8.48
CA PHE A 27 11.25 4.08 9.56
C PHE A 27 11.59 5.36 10.31
N LEU A 28 12.87 5.69 10.41
CA LEU A 28 13.28 7.02 10.86
C LEU A 28 12.76 8.09 9.89
N ARG A 29 12.85 7.85 8.57
CA ARG A 29 12.25 8.73 7.56
C ARG A 29 10.74 8.77 7.63
N LEU A 30 10.03 7.68 7.91
CA LEU A 30 8.58 7.75 8.10
C LEU A 30 8.19 8.70 9.25
N ARG A 31 9.00 8.73 10.31
CA ARG A 31 8.82 9.67 11.43
C ARG A 31 9.10 11.12 11.06
N SER A 32 10.08 11.40 10.22
CA SER A 32 10.52 12.76 9.90
C SER A 32 9.99 13.33 8.57
N ASP A 33 9.71 12.48 7.60
CA ASP A 33 9.33 12.81 6.22
C ASP A 33 7.84 12.53 5.97
N ASN A 34 7.08 13.62 5.92
CA ASN A 34 5.65 13.59 5.62
C ASN A 34 5.35 13.08 4.20
N SER A 35 6.31 13.13 3.27
CA SER A 35 6.11 12.71 1.89
C SER A 35 6.02 11.19 1.76
N THR A 36 6.95 10.47 2.39
CA THR A 36 6.94 8.99 2.43
C THR A 36 5.72 8.48 3.21
N LYS A 37 5.37 9.15 4.32
CA LYS A 37 4.14 8.88 5.09
C LYS A 37 2.86 9.08 4.25
N HIS A 38 2.80 10.13 3.44
CA HIS A 38 1.70 10.33 2.49
C HIS A 38 1.67 9.26 1.41
N GLY A 39 2.83 8.82 0.92
CA GLY A 39 2.92 7.70 -0.01
C GLY A 39 2.32 6.42 0.57
N LEU A 40 2.65 6.08 1.82
CA LEU A 40 2.05 4.94 2.52
C LEU A 40 0.54 5.11 2.72
N TYR A 41 0.08 6.32 3.02
CA TYR A 41 -1.35 6.59 3.13
C TYR A 41 -2.09 6.39 1.81
N LEU A 42 -1.53 6.85 0.70
CA LEU A 42 -2.11 6.60 -0.63
C LEU A 42 -2.11 5.11 -0.96
N PHE A 43 -1.05 4.39 -0.62
CA PHE A 43 -0.97 2.95 -0.80
C PHE A 43 -2.02 2.21 0.03
N TYR A 44 -2.21 2.60 1.29
CA TYR A 44 -3.31 2.11 2.14
C TYR A 44 -4.68 2.33 1.49
N LEU A 45 -4.95 3.50 0.91
CA LEU A 45 -6.22 3.76 0.22
C LEU A 45 -6.40 2.89 -1.03
N ILE A 46 -5.32 2.62 -1.77
CA ILE A 46 -5.35 1.70 -2.91
C ILE A 46 -5.73 0.30 -2.44
N LEU A 47 -5.09 -0.22 -1.39
CA LEU A 47 -5.39 -1.53 -0.81
C LEU A 47 -6.83 -1.60 -0.30
N LYS A 48 -7.26 -0.62 0.49
CA LYS A 48 -8.63 -0.56 1.00
C LYS A 48 -9.66 -0.57 -0.11
N ARG A 49 -9.43 0.19 -1.19
CA ARG A 49 -10.32 0.22 -2.35
C ARG A 49 -10.30 -1.09 -3.13
N SER A 50 -9.18 -1.81 -3.12
CA SER A 50 -9.00 -3.07 -3.83
C SER A 50 -9.85 -4.20 -3.24
N VAL A 51 -10.02 -4.22 -1.91
CA VAL A 51 -10.85 -5.20 -1.18
C VAL A 51 -12.25 -4.67 -0.85
N SER A 52 -12.54 -3.41 -1.20
CA SER A 52 -13.89 -2.87 -1.05
C SER A 52 -14.78 -3.41 -2.17
N PRO A 53 -15.97 -3.93 -1.85
CA PRO A 53 -16.94 -4.29 -2.86
C PRO A 53 -17.35 -3.05 -3.66
N ARG A 54 -17.41 -3.14 -4.99
CA ARG A 54 -17.97 -2.04 -5.81
C ARG A 54 -19.46 -2.26 -5.99
N GLU A 55 -20.25 -1.22 -5.71
CA GLU A 55 -21.65 -1.17 -6.08
C GLU A 55 -21.74 -1.11 -7.61
N HIS A 56 -22.32 -2.15 -8.21
CA HIS A 56 -22.74 -2.10 -9.61
C HIS A 56 -24.09 -1.39 -9.68
N HIS A 57 -24.16 -0.32 -10.48
CA HIS A 57 -25.40 0.35 -10.85
C HIS A 57 -26.21 -0.43 -11.88
N ASP A 58 -25.65 -1.50 -12.46
CA ASP A 58 -26.37 -2.37 -13.37
C ASP A 58 -27.13 -3.45 -12.60
N HIS A 59 -28.36 -3.67 -13.06
CA HIS A 59 -29.38 -4.61 -12.57
C HIS A 59 -28.97 -6.08 -12.53
N ASP A 60 -27.68 -6.40 -12.66
CA ASP A 60 -27.18 -7.75 -12.62
C ASP A 60 -27.02 -8.20 -11.16
N ARG A 61 -27.92 -9.09 -10.73
CA ARG A 61 -27.94 -9.71 -9.39
C ARG A 61 -26.79 -10.71 -9.19
N GLY A 62 -25.64 -10.47 -9.81
CA GLY A 62 -24.56 -11.43 -9.96
C GLY A 62 -23.25 -10.90 -9.39
N ILE A 63 -22.93 -11.33 -8.16
CA ILE A 63 -21.60 -11.30 -7.51
C ILE A 63 -20.99 -9.89 -7.39
N GLN A 64 -21.02 -9.35 -6.18
CA GLN A 64 -20.34 -8.10 -5.84
C GLN A 64 -18.84 -8.25 -6.07
N LYS A 65 -18.31 -7.63 -7.14
CA LYS A 65 -16.88 -7.73 -7.47
C LYS A 65 -16.05 -6.86 -6.56
N LEU A 66 -14.92 -7.39 -6.12
CA LEU A 66 -13.91 -6.64 -5.37
C LEU A 66 -13.16 -5.71 -6.33
N GLY A 67 -12.69 -4.57 -5.82
CA GLY A 67 -12.03 -3.55 -6.63
C GLY A 67 -10.83 -4.06 -7.44
N PHE A 68 -10.07 -5.01 -6.92
CA PHE A 68 -8.91 -5.59 -7.59
C PHE A 68 -9.26 -6.50 -8.77
N GLN A 69 -10.48 -7.06 -8.82
CA GLN A 69 -10.91 -7.94 -9.91
C GLN A 69 -11.06 -7.22 -11.25
N LEU A 70 -10.92 -5.89 -11.25
CA LEU A 70 -10.89 -5.04 -12.43
C LEU A 70 -9.46 -4.64 -12.84
N TRP A 71 -8.45 -5.08 -12.08
CA TRP A 71 -7.06 -4.75 -12.34
C TRP A 71 -6.43 -5.74 -13.30
N THR A 72 -5.36 -5.31 -13.97
CA THR A 72 -4.50 -6.20 -14.74
C THR A 72 -3.54 -6.95 -13.83
N ASP A 73 -3.01 -8.09 -14.29
CA ASP A 73 -1.98 -8.85 -13.55
C ASP A 73 -0.77 -7.99 -13.19
N SER A 74 -0.38 -7.05 -14.07
CA SER A 74 0.71 -6.10 -13.80
C SER A 74 0.40 -5.15 -12.64
N GLN A 75 -0.84 -4.67 -12.54
CA GLN A 75 -1.28 -3.81 -11.43
C GLN A 75 -1.28 -4.58 -10.10
N ILE A 76 -1.77 -5.82 -10.13
CA ILE A 76 -1.73 -6.74 -8.98
C ILE A 76 -0.28 -7.01 -8.55
N GLN A 77 0.59 -7.34 -9.50
CA GLN A 77 2.01 -7.60 -9.24
C GLN A 77 2.70 -6.37 -8.66
N SER A 78 2.37 -5.18 -9.14
CA SER A 78 2.94 -3.91 -8.63
C SER A 78 2.55 -3.67 -7.18
N VAL A 79 1.27 -3.85 -6.84
CA VAL A 79 0.77 -3.73 -5.47
C VAL A 79 1.39 -4.79 -4.56
N THR A 80 1.50 -6.04 -5.03
CA THR A 80 2.11 -7.14 -4.28
C THR A 80 3.60 -6.89 -4.02
N SER A 81 4.35 -6.43 -5.02
CA SER A 81 5.78 -6.13 -4.90
C SER A 81 6.03 -4.98 -3.93
N LEU A 82 5.24 -3.91 -4.03
CA LEU A 82 5.31 -2.79 -3.11
C LEU A 82 4.94 -3.21 -1.67
N GLY A 83 3.91 -4.03 -1.52
CA GLY A 83 3.49 -4.59 -0.24
C GLY A 83 4.57 -5.46 0.41
N LEU A 84 5.21 -6.32 -0.39
CA LEU A 84 6.32 -7.15 0.07
C LEU A 84 7.50 -6.30 0.56
N ALA A 85 7.83 -5.22 -0.15
CA ALA A 85 8.90 -4.31 0.27
C ALA A 85 8.57 -3.63 1.61
N VAL A 86 7.33 -3.16 1.79
CA VAL A 86 6.86 -2.59 3.07
C VAL A 86 6.98 -3.61 4.20
N VAL A 87 6.43 -4.82 4.03
CA VAL A 87 6.48 -5.88 5.05
C VAL A 87 7.93 -6.27 5.38
N SER A 88 8.78 -6.39 4.36
CA SER A 88 10.20 -6.71 4.51
C SER A 88 10.93 -5.65 5.32
N ALA A 89 10.61 -4.38 5.10
CA ALA A 89 11.17 -3.28 5.85
C ALA A 89 10.77 -3.34 7.34
N CYS A 90 9.53 -3.72 7.63
CA CYS A 90 8.99 -3.71 9.00
C CYS A 90 9.44 -4.90 9.86
N ARG A 91 9.93 -5.98 9.24
CA ARG A 91 10.15 -7.28 9.90
C ARG A 91 11.08 -7.22 11.12
N SER A 92 12.01 -6.28 11.14
CA SER A 92 13.02 -6.15 12.20
C SER A 92 12.64 -5.14 13.30
N LEU A 93 11.44 -4.56 13.24
CA LEU A 93 11.02 -3.53 14.19
C LEU A 93 10.22 -4.10 15.34
N SER A 94 10.37 -3.49 16.50
CA SER A 94 9.42 -3.66 17.60
C SER A 94 8.12 -2.89 17.30
N VAL A 95 6.99 -3.38 17.82
CA VAL A 95 5.67 -2.75 17.63
C VAL A 95 5.66 -1.30 18.13
N GLU A 96 6.38 -1.00 19.22
CA GLU A 96 6.56 0.35 19.77
C GLU A 96 7.26 1.30 18.80
N GLN A 97 8.07 0.74 17.88
CA GLN A 97 8.81 1.49 16.90
C GLN A 97 8.08 1.61 15.54
N VAL A 98 6.93 0.96 15.37
CA VAL A 98 6.17 0.99 14.10
C VAL A 98 5.16 2.14 14.14
N GLU A 99 5.13 2.95 13.08
CA GLU A 99 4.11 3.98 12.96
C GLU A 99 2.72 3.39 12.69
N PRO A 100 1.63 3.98 13.21
CA PRO A 100 0.27 3.47 13.00
C PRO A 100 -0.11 3.24 11.53
N ILE A 101 0.37 4.10 10.62
CA ILE A 101 0.08 3.96 9.19
C ILE A 101 0.67 2.69 8.58
N VAL A 102 1.82 2.24 9.07
CA VAL A 102 2.46 1.01 8.63
C VAL A 102 1.63 -0.20 9.05
N VAL A 103 1.14 -0.20 10.29
CA VAL A 103 0.24 -1.26 10.80
C VAL A 103 -1.01 -1.34 9.92
N ALA A 104 -1.64 -0.20 9.61
CA ALA A 104 -2.83 -0.15 8.76
C ALA A 104 -2.55 -0.69 7.33
N VAL A 105 -1.39 -0.35 6.75
CA VAL A 105 -0.98 -0.90 5.44
C VAL A 105 -0.80 -2.41 5.51
N VAL A 106 -0.11 -2.94 6.53
CA VAL A 106 0.12 -4.39 6.66
C VAL A 106 -1.19 -5.15 6.87
N GLN A 107 -2.12 -4.62 7.67
CA GLN A 107 -3.44 -5.21 7.85
C GLN A 107 -4.22 -5.27 6.53
N GLN A 108 -4.23 -4.18 5.76
CA GLN A 108 -4.91 -4.16 4.45
C GLN A 108 -4.21 -5.03 3.39
N LEU A 109 -2.88 -5.19 3.47
CA LEU A 109 -2.16 -6.16 2.64
C LEU A 109 -2.58 -7.60 2.93
N LEU A 110 -2.80 -7.94 4.20
CA LEU A 110 -3.30 -9.26 4.58
C LEU A 110 -4.73 -9.48 4.06
N GLU A 111 -5.62 -8.51 4.22
CA GLU A 111 -6.97 -8.58 3.64
C GLU A 111 -6.91 -8.76 2.12
N PHE A 112 -6.05 -8.00 1.44
CA PHE A 112 -5.85 -8.13 -0.01
C PHE A 112 -5.34 -9.52 -0.41
N ALA A 113 -4.32 -10.03 0.29
CA ALA A 113 -3.71 -11.33 0.01
C ALA A 113 -4.65 -12.53 0.26
N VAL A 114 -5.62 -12.39 1.17
CA VAL A 114 -6.65 -13.42 1.41
C VAL A 114 -7.75 -13.37 0.34
N CYS A 115 -7.99 -12.21 -0.26
CA CYS A 115 -9.06 -12.01 -1.23
C CYS A 115 -8.67 -12.33 -2.68
N ILE A 116 -7.37 -12.29 -3.02
CA ILE A 116 -6.85 -12.56 -4.36
C ILE A 116 -6.81 -14.06 -4.69
#